data_AF-A0A9P0YXK0-F1
#
_entry.id   AF-A0A9P0YXK0-F1
#
_cell.length_a   1.000
_cell.length_b   1.000
_cell.length_c   1.000
_cell.angle_alpha   90.00
_cell.angle_beta   90.00
_cell.angle_gamma   90.00
#
_symmetry.space_group_name_H-M   'P 1'
#
loop_
_entity.id
_entity.type
_entity.pdbx_description
1 polymer ?
#
loop_
_entity_poly.entity_id
_entity_poly.type
_entity_poly.pdbx_seq_one_letter_code
_entity_poly.pdbx_strand_id
1 'polypeptide(L)'
;MVEDPNMLRYIDQALAKKRGKDINVTNEADGEVKAADDELYQIPEHLKVKRRNSEESSTQWTTGIAEIQLPIEYKLKNIEDTEAAKKILQEKRFTGRTKSNLSITSSYTADYFHRGKDYAEKLRREHPELYKDTNVVDNSTECSRASDSVAADGAGRRQAATDELMLERFRKRERHRVMRR
;
A
#
# COMPACT_ATOMS: atom_id res chain seq x y z
N MET A 1 -26.47 57.94 -25.54
CA MET A 1 -27.94 57.84 -25.55
C MET A 1 -28.33 57.28 -24.20
N VAL A 2 -28.79 58.13 -23.28
CA VAL A 2 -29.15 57.68 -21.93
C VAL A 2 -30.62 57.28 -22.01
N GLU A 3 -30.89 56.00 -21.81
CA GLU A 3 -32.26 55.47 -21.81
C GLU A 3 -33.04 56.04 -20.61
N ASP A 4 -34.30 56.38 -20.82
CA ASP A 4 -35.16 56.96 -19.78
C ASP A 4 -35.32 55.95 -18.62
N PRO A 5 -34.93 56.31 -17.38
CA PRO A 5 -35.05 55.44 -16.22
C PRO A 5 -36.47 54.90 -16.00
N ASN A 6 -37.50 55.64 -16.41
CA ASN A 6 -38.88 55.22 -16.26
C ASN A 6 -39.28 54.17 -17.30
N MET A 7 -38.71 54.22 -18.50
CA MET A 7 -38.90 53.22 -19.54
C MET A 7 -38.33 51.86 -19.13
N LEU A 8 -37.15 51.85 -18.51
CA LEU A 8 -36.52 50.63 -18.00
C LEU A 8 -37.36 49.94 -16.94
N ARG A 9 -37.89 50.71 -15.96
CA ARG A 9 -38.78 50.18 -14.93
C ARG A 9 -40.04 49.57 -15.50
N TYR A 10 -40.60 50.17 -16.55
CA TYR A 10 -41.79 49.64 -17.22
C TYR A 10 -41.50 48.34 -17.96
N ILE A 11 -40.36 48.26 -18.67
CA ILE A 11 -39.91 47.06 -19.38
C ILE A 11 -39.72 45.90 -18.40
N ASP A 12 -39.04 46.15 -17.27
CA ASP A 12 -38.79 45.13 -16.24
C ASP A 12 -40.10 44.61 -15.63
N GLN A 13 -41.05 45.48 -15.33
CA GLN A 13 -42.37 45.08 -14.82
C GLN A 13 -43.17 44.29 -15.86
N ALA A 14 -43.12 44.68 -17.13
CA ALA A 14 -43.80 43.97 -18.20
C ALA A 14 -43.21 42.57 -18.44
N LEU A 15 -41.88 42.44 -18.37
CA LEU A 15 -41.18 41.15 -18.45
C LEU A 15 -41.49 40.27 -17.24
N ALA A 16 -41.54 40.84 -16.03
CA ALA A 16 -41.92 40.10 -14.81
C ALA A 16 -43.36 39.57 -14.87
N LYS A 17 -44.31 40.38 -15.34
CA LYS A 17 -45.71 39.97 -15.57
C LYS A 17 -45.81 38.85 -16.61
N LYS A 18 -45.05 38.90 -17.71
CA LYS A 18 -45.00 37.83 -18.72
C LYS A 18 -44.37 36.53 -18.19
N ARG A 19 -43.47 36.62 -17.21
CA ARG A 19 -42.85 35.46 -16.54
C ARG A 19 -43.73 34.89 -15.42
N GLY A 20 -44.94 35.43 -15.21
CA GLY A 20 -45.89 34.95 -14.20
C GLY A 20 -45.48 35.23 -12.76
N LYS A 21 -44.58 36.20 -12.53
CA LYS A 21 -44.17 36.62 -11.19
C LYS A 21 -44.99 37.84 -10.77
N ASP A 22 -45.94 37.65 -9.86
CA ASP A 22 -46.69 38.73 -9.24
C ASP A 22 -45.76 39.55 -8.32
N ILE A 23 -45.55 40.81 -8.69
CA ILE A 23 -44.52 41.70 -8.13
C ILE A 23 -44.87 42.18 -6.69
N ASN A 24 -46.05 41.81 -6.16
CA ASN A 24 -46.53 42.30 -4.86
C ASN A 24 -46.25 41.37 -3.66
N VAL A 25 -45.60 40.20 -3.82
CA VAL A 25 -45.51 39.21 -2.72
C VAL A 25 -44.08 38.77 -2.35
N THR A 26 -43.05 39.08 -3.13
CA THR A 26 -41.73 38.45 -2.91
C THR A 26 -40.64 39.44 -2.51
N ASN A 27 -40.68 39.92 -1.27
CA ASN A 27 -39.49 40.46 -0.60
C ASN A 27 -39.12 39.70 0.69
N GLU A 28 -39.89 38.70 1.11
CA GLU A 28 -39.65 38.00 2.39
C GLU A 28 -39.21 36.53 2.24
N ALA A 29 -39.51 35.87 1.11
CA ALA A 29 -39.25 34.42 0.97
C ALA A 29 -37.83 34.04 0.49
N ASP A 30 -37.05 34.98 -0.05
CA ASP A 30 -35.70 34.70 -0.58
C ASP A 30 -34.59 34.75 0.51
N GLY A 31 -34.94 35.13 1.74
CA GLY A 31 -34.03 35.23 2.89
C GLY A 31 -33.96 33.97 3.77
N GLU A 32 -35.09 33.26 3.93
CA GLU A 32 -35.19 32.11 4.85
C GLU A 32 -34.54 30.84 4.29
N VAL A 33 -34.65 30.60 2.98
CA VAL A 33 -34.07 29.41 2.34
C VAL A 33 -32.54 29.42 2.40
N LYS A 34 -31.93 30.62 2.29
CA LYS A 34 -30.47 30.78 2.38
C LYS A 34 -29.93 30.45 3.78
N ALA A 35 -30.71 30.74 4.83
CA ALA A 35 -30.30 30.48 6.20
C ALA A 35 -30.21 28.97 6.50
N ALA A 36 -31.17 28.17 6.02
CA ALA A 36 -31.17 26.71 6.20
C ALA A 36 -30.02 26.03 5.43
N ASP A 37 -29.69 26.52 4.24
CA ASP A 37 -28.55 26.02 3.46
C ASP A 37 -27.20 26.44 4.08
N ASP A 38 -27.11 27.65 4.64
CA ASP A 38 -25.90 28.16 5.30
C ASP A 38 -25.59 27.44 6.62
N GLU A 39 -26.60 26.97 7.37
CA GLU A 39 -26.41 26.15 8.58
C GLU A 39 -25.67 24.83 8.28
N LEU A 40 -25.92 24.23 7.11
CA LEU A 40 -25.29 22.97 6.70
C LEU A 40 -23.78 23.12 6.43
N TYR A 41 -23.33 24.31 6.07
CA TYR A 41 -21.92 24.65 5.84
C TYR A 41 -21.22 25.19 7.10
N GLN A 42 -21.90 25.24 8.25
CA GLN A 42 -21.34 25.77 9.47
C GLN A 42 -20.46 24.72 10.17
N ILE A 43 -19.15 24.98 10.19
CA ILE A 43 -18.17 24.07 10.80
C ILE A 43 -18.30 24.13 12.34
N PRO A 44 -18.41 22.98 13.03
CA PRO A 44 -18.40 22.92 14.50
C PRO A 44 -17.19 23.57 15.16
N GLU A 45 -17.34 24.18 16.34
CA GLU A 45 -16.30 24.97 17.04
C GLU A 45 -14.95 24.24 17.18
N HIS A 46 -14.97 22.95 17.54
CA HIS A 46 -13.75 22.14 17.70
C HIS A 46 -13.06 21.78 16.37
N LEU A 47 -13.76 21.97 15.24
CA LEU A 47 -13.23 21.78 13.88
C LEU A 47 -12.90 23.12 13.21
N LYS A 48 -13.23 24.26 13.82
CA LYS A 48 -12.85 25.57 13.32
C LYS A 48 -11.35 25.76 13.48
N VAL A 49 -10.63 25.52 12.39
CA VAL A 49 -9.22 25.87 12.27
C VAL A 49 -9.07 27.34 11.86
N LYS A 50 -8.02 28.01 12.34
CA LYS A 50 -7.66 29.36 11.87
C LYS A 50 -7.49 29.30 10.35
N ARG A 51 -8.26 30.10 9.61
CA ARG A 51 -8.11 30.28 8.15
C ARG A 51 -6.65 30.65 7.89
N ARG A 52 -5.89 29.72 7.28
CA ARG A 52 -4.58 30.03 6.74
C ARG A 52 -4.79 30.87 5.48
N ASN A 53 -3.96 31.89 5.31
CA ASN A 53 -4.10 32.78 4.18
C ASN A 53 -3.82 31.95 2.89
N SER A 54 -4.70 32.00 1.89
CA SER A 54 -4.61 31.16 0.69
C SER A 54 -3.44 31.57 -0.22
N GLU A 55 -2.96 32.80 -0.11
CA GLU A 55 -1.85 33.34 -0.91
C GLU A 55 -0.49 32.82 -0.42
N GLU A 56 -0.27 32.64 0.88
CA GLU A 56 0.95 32.08 1.49
C GLU A 56 1.15 30.64 1.03
N SER A 57 0.06 29.86 0.96
CA SER A 57 0.17 28.46 0.60
C SER A 57 0.64 28.30 -0.84
N SER A 58 0.15 29.10 -1.79
CA SER A 58 0.52 28.95 -3.21
C SER A 58 1.96 29.40 -3.47
N THR A 59 2.37 30.53 -2.87
CA THR A 59 3.74 31.06 -3.01
C THR A 59 4.77 30.14 -2.34
N GLN A 60 4.41 29.43 -1.27
CA GLN A 60 5.28 28.49 -0.57
C GLN A 60 5.64 27.22 -1.39
N TRP A 61 4.81 26.82 -2.36
CA TRP A 61 5.12 25.68 -3.25
C TRP A 61 5.83 26.11 -4.54
N THR A 62 5.62 27.35 -4.98
CA THR A 62 6.19 27.88 -6.23
C THR A 62 7.57 28.49 -6.04
N THR A 63 7.81 29.10 -4.87
CA THR A 63 9.17 29.44 -4.43
C THR A 63 9.71 28.23 -3.70
N GLY A 64 10.82 27.65 -4.18
CA GLY A 64 11.41 26.46 -3.58
C GLY A 64 11.55 26.60 -2.07
N ILE A 65 11.45 25.48 -1.34
CA ILE A 65 11.54 25.48 0.13
C ILE A 65 12.85 26.18 0.53
N ALA A 66 12.76 27.26 1.31
CA ALA A 66 13.92 27.94 1.80
C ALA A 66 14.76 26.99 2.66
N GLU A 67 16.00 26.72 2.24
CA GLU A 67 16.91 25.84 2.98
C GLU A 67 17.47 26.58 4.20
N ILE A 68 17.16 26.09 5.40
CA ILE A 68 17.79 26.55 6.64
C ILE A 68 18.95 25.61 6.95
N GLN A 69 20.15 26.16 7.06
CA GLN A 69 21.33 25.36 7.36
C GLN A 69 21.30 24.88 8.81
N LEU A 70 21.13 23.57 8.99
CA LEU A 70 21.24 22.92 10.29
C LEU A 70 22.72 22.64 10.63
N PRO A 71 23.12 22.77 11.91
CA PRO A 71 24.42 22.33 12.38
C PRO A 71 24.67 20.85 12.06
N ILE A 72 25.93 20.50 11.82
CA ILE A 72 26.29 19.14 11.37
C ILE A 72 25.98 18.08 12.44
N GLU A 73 26.08 18.45 13.72
CA GLU A 73 25.76 17.59 14.85
C GLU A 73 24.29 17.16 14.82
N TYR A 74 23.39 18.06 14.42
CA TYR A 74 21.97 17.76 14.29
C TYR A 74 21.69 16.78 13.15
N LYS A 75 22.39 16.95 12.02
CA LYS A 75 22.29 16.02 10.88
C LYS A 75 22.80 14.64 11.26
N LEU A 76 23.95 14.57 11.94
CA LEU A 76 24.55 13.32 12.41
C LEU A 76 23.66 12.58 13.42
N LYS A 77 23.08 13.30 14.38
CA LYS A 77 22.12 12.72 15.33
C LYS A 77 20.92 12.08 14.62
N ASN A 78 20.33 12.77 13.64
CA ASN A 78 19.20 12.22 12.88
C ASN A 78 19.60 10.98 12.06
N ILE A 79 20.82 10.97 11.52
CA ILE A 79 21.35 9.81 10.80
C ILE A 79 21.51 8.63 11.75
N GLU A 80 22.09 8.83 12.93
CA GLU A 80 22.27 7.78 13.94
C GLU A 80 20.92 7.23 14.44
N ASP A 81 19.96 8.12 14.75
CA ASP A 81 18.63 7.74 15.21
C ASP A 81 17.88 6.90 14.15
N THR A 82 17.95 7.31 12.88
CA THR A 82 17.31 6.58 11.78
C THR A 82 18.05 5.28 11.42
N GLU A 83 19.37 5.22 11.58
CA GLU A 83 20.16 4.00 11.42
C GLU A 83 19.81 2.98 12.51
N ALA A 84 19.72 3.40 13.78
CA ALA A 84 19.34 2.54 14.90
C ALA A 84 17.91 1.99 14.71
N ALA A 85 16.95 2.84 14.33
CA ALA A 85 15.58 2.42 14.05
C ALA A 85 15.50 1.43 12.88
N LYS A 86 16.26 1.68 11.81
CA LYS A 86 16.35 0.79 10.64
C LYS A 86 16.95 -0.56 11.03
N LYS A 87 18.03 -0.56 11.81
CA LYS A 87 18.68 -1.77 12.30
C LYS A 87 17.72 -2.63 13.11
N ILE A 88 16.96 -2.05 14.04
CA ILE A 88 15.94 -2.76 14.83
C ILE A 88 14.85 -3.36 13.93
N LEU A 89 14.35 -2.62 12.93
CA LEU A 89 13.32 -3.11 12.02
C LEU A 89 13.85 -4.25 11.13
N GLN A 90 15.10 -4.14 10.71
CA GLN A 90 15.79 -5.16 9.91
C GLN A 90 16.05 -6.42 10.74
N GLU A 91 16.57 -6.29 11.96
CA GLU A 91 16.76 -7.40 12.90
C GLU A 91 15.43 -8.13 13.15
N LYS A 92 14.34 -7.40 13.41
CA LYS A 92 12.99 -7.98 13.54
C LYS A 92 12.51 -8.73 12.28
N ARG A 93 12.97 -8.34 11.08
CA ARG A 93 12.70 -9.09 9.84
C ARG A 93 13.56 -10.35 9.73
N PHE A 94 14.82 -10.31 10.19
CA PHE A 94 15.77 -11.42 10.11
C PHE A 94 15.61 -12.46 11.24
N THR A 95 15.12 -12.10 12.43
CA THR A 95 14.86 -13.03 13.55
C THR A 95 13.66 -13.96 13.32
N GLY A 96 13.27 -14.16 12.06
CA GLY A 96 12.11 -14.95 11.67
C GLY A 96 10.84 -14.13 11.87
N ARG A 97 10.12 -13.92 10.78
CA ARG A 97 8.71 -13.55 10.81
C ARG A 97 8.01 -14.54 11.75
N THR A 98 7.70 -14.12 12.98
CA THR A 98 6.67 -14.82 13.76
C THR A 98 5.50 -14.90 12.82
N LYS A 99 5.03 -16.11 12.54
CA LYS A 99 3.91 -16.34 11.64
C LYS A 99 2.76 -15.47 12.14
N SER A 100 2.59 -14.29 11.56
CA SER A 100 1.49 -13.43 11.91
C SER A 100 0.27 -14.21 11.45
N ASN A 101 -0.52 -14.72 12.40
CA ASN A 101 -1.85 -15.29 12.12
C ASN A 101 -2.76 -14.28 11.39
N LEU A 102 -2.31 -13.04 11.24
CA LEU A 102 -2.81 -12.06 10.30
C LEU A 102 -2.45 -12.49 8.87
N SER A 103 -3.37 -13.27 8.29
CA SER A 103 -3.64 -13.41 6.86
C SER A 103 -3.96 -12.03 6.26
N ILE A 104 -2.99 -11.12 6.23
CA ILE A 104 -3.07 -9.98 5.32
C ILE A 104 -2.99 -10.62 3.94
N THR A 105 -4.04 -10.44 3.15
CA THR A 105 -4.20 -10.96 1.79
C THR A 105 -3.09 -10.44 0.88
N SER A 106 -1.93 -11.09 0.93
CA SER A 106 -1.08 -11.25 -0.24
C SER A 106 -1.92 -11.85 -1.35
N SER A 107 -1.68 -11.45 -2.60
CA SER A 107 -2.50 -11.92 -3.72
C SER A 107 -2.57 -13.45 -3.71
N TYR A 108 -3.77 -13.98 -3.97
CA TYR A 108 -4.05 -15.42 -3.91
C TYR A 108 -3.05 -16.26 -4.73
N THR A 109 -2.52 -15.69 -5.82
CA THR A 109 -1.53 -16.30 -6.70
C THR A 109 -0.09 -16.22 -6.17
N ALA A 110 0.29 -15.19 -5.42
CA ALA A 110 1.66 -15.02 -4.95
C ALA A 110 2.10 -16.09 -3.94
N ASP A 111 1.16 -16.56 -3.12
CA ASP A 111 1.44 -17.52 -2.04
C ASP A 111 0.91 -18.94 -2.30
N TYR A 112 0.47 -19.25 -3.53
CA TYR A 112 -0.15 -20.55 -3.88
C TYR A 112 0.67 -21.77 -3.40
N PHE A 113 1.98 -21.77 -3.63
CA PHE A 113 2.86 -22.88 -3.24
C PHE A 113 3.10 -22.98 -1.73
N HIS A 114 3.06 -21.87 -0.99
CA HIS A 114 3.18 -21.88 0.47
C HIS A 114 1.87 -22.33 1.11
N ARG A 115 0.74 -21.91 0.53
CA ARG A 115 -0.61 -22.27 0.98
C ARG A 115 -0.89 -23.77 0.86
N GLY A 116 -0.45 -24.40 -0.23
CA GLY A 116 -0.55 -25.85 -0.42
C GLY A 116 0.22 -26.64 0.63
N LYS A 117 1.44 -26.18 0.99
CA LYS A 117 2.25 -26.78 2.06
C LYS A 117 1.61 -26.60 3.43
N ASP A 118 1.16 -25.40 3.77
CA ASP A 118 0.50 -25.12 5.05
C ASP A 118 -0.83 -25.86 5.20
N TYR A 119 -1.60 -26.02 4.10
CA TYR A 119 -2.82 -26.81 4.09
C TYR A 119 -2.53 -28.30 4.29
N ALA A 120 -1.50 -28.84 3.63
CA ALA A 120 -1.06 -30.21 3.85
C ALA A 120 -0.61 -30.45 5.30
N GLU A 121 0.17 -29.54 5.89
CA GLU A 121 0.57 -29.61 7.31
C GLU A 121 -0.62 -29.54 8.27
N LYS A 122 -1.62 -28.68 7.98
CA LYS A 122 -2.88 -28.66 8.74
C LYS A 122 -3.61 -29.99 8.65
N LEU A 123 -3.70 -30.59 7.46
CA LEU A 123 -4.31 -31.91 7.30
C LEU A 123 -3.57 -32.99 8.09
N ARG A 124 -2.22 -32.96 8.13
CA ARG A 124 -1.43 -33.89 8.96
C ARG A 124 -1.66 -33.68 10.46
N ARG A 125 -1.93 -32.44 10.89
CA ARG A 125 -2.17 -32.10 12.30
C ARG A 125 -3.58 -32.47 12.76
N GLU A 126 -4.59 -32.21 11.94
CA GLU A 126 -6.00 -32.50 12.24
C GLU A 126 -6.33 -34.00 12.06
N HIS A 127 -5.62 -34.68 11.16
CA HIS A 127 -5.76 -36.12 10.92
C HIS A 127 -4.43 -36.86 11.16
N PRO A 128 -3.94 -36.91 12.42
CA PRO A 128 -2.68 -37.59 12.73
C PRO A 128 -2.75 -39.10 12.43
N GLU A 129 -3.94 -39.70 12.51
CA GLU A 129 -4.17 -41.13 12.25
C GLU A 129 -4.05 -41.52 10.77
N LEU A 130 -4.18 -40.58 9.83
CA LEU A 130 -3.99 -40.84 8.39
C LEU A 130 -2.51 -40.72 7.95
N TYR A 131 -1.67 -40.12 8.78
CA TYR A 131 -0.28 -39.77 8.44
C TYR A 131 0.77 -40.30 9.43
N LYS A 132 0.34 -40.93 10.52
CA LYS A 132 1.16 -41.90 11.26
C LYS A 132 1.02 -43.21 10.53
N ASP A 133 2.07 -43.64 9.83
CA ASP A 133 2.46 -45.04 9.63
C ASP A 133 3.44 -45.15 8.45
N THR A 134 4.73 -44.89 8.73
CA THR A 134 5.86 -45.41 7.94
C THR A 134 7.11 -45.69 8.80
N ASN A 135 7.02 -45.68 10.13
CA ASN A 135 8.18 -45.93 11.00
C ASN A 135 8.09 -47.23 11.81
N VAL A 136 7.13 -48.10 11.53
CA VAL A 136 7.01 -49.39 12.22
C VAL A 136 6.74 -50.49 11.17
N VAL A 137 7.80 -51.26 10.89
CA VAL A 137 7.81 -52.62 10.31
C VAL A 137 7.60 -52.73 8.79
N ASP A 138 8.67 -53.00 8.03
CA ASP A 138 8.92 -54.37 7.56
C ASP A 138 10.39 -54.59 7.15
N ASN A 139 11.01 -55.57 7.80
CA ASN A 139 12.27 -56.21 7.44
C ASN A 139 11.88 -57.47 6.66
N SER A 140 11.48 -57.37 5.40
CA SER A 140 11.52 -58.50 4.47
C SER A 140 11.29 -58.08 3.02
N THR A 141 12.12 -58.64 2.14
CA THR A 141 11.99 -58.67 0.68
C THR A 141 12.68 -57.54 -0.09
N GLU A 142 13.86 -57.89 -0.59
CA GLU A 142 14.61 -57.20 -1.64
C GLU A 142 13.74 -56.87 -2.85
N CYS A 143 13.64 -55.59 -3.20
CA CYS A 143 13.51 -55.17 -4.60
C CYS A 143 14.59 -54.15 -4.90
N SER A 144 15.74 -54.69 -5.32
CA SER A 144 16.86 -53.95 -5.86
C SER A 144 16.44 -53.25 -7.16
N ARG A 145 16.24 -51.93 -7.11
CA ARG A 145 16.48 -51.07 -8.28
C ARG A 145 17.35 -49.91 -7.84
N ALA A 146 18.59 -49.96 -8.31
CA ALA A 146 19.57 -48.90 -8.23
C ALA A 146 18.96 -47.57 -8.69
N SER A 147 19.11 -46.55 -7.86
CA SER A 147 19.29 -45.19 -8.34
C SER A 147 20.19 -44.45 -7.37
N ASP A 148 21.34 -44.01 -7.89
CA ASP A 148 22.18 -43.01 -7.27
C ASP A 148 21.32 -41.88 -6.70
N SER A 149 21.25 -41.76 -5.37
CA SER A 149 20.68 -40.58 -4.73
C SER A 149 21.71 -39.45 -4.73
N VAL A 150 22.20 -39.12 -5.91
CA VAL A 150 22.90 -37.86 -6.19
C VAL A 150 22.05 -37.15 -7.23
N ALA A 151 21.18 -36.24 -6.75
CA ALA A 151 20.36 -35.29 -7.50
C ALA A 151 18.84 -35.51 -7.40
N ALA A 152 18.26 -35.14 -6.26
CA ALA A 152 16.82 -34.84 -6.22
C ALA A 152 16.40 -33.71 -5.27
N ASP A 153 17.33 -33.04 -4.56
CA ASP A 153 16.98 -31.91 -3.67
C ASP A 153 17.16 -30.52 -4.34
N GLY A 154 17.19 -30.47 -5.68
CA GLY A 154 17.50 -29.26 -6.44
C GLY A 154 16.34 -28.64 -7.22
N ALA A 155 15.21 -29.34 -7.37
CA ALA A 155 14.21 -28.97 -8.39
C ALA A 155 13.15 -27.96 -7.90
N GLY A 156 13.11 -27.62 -6.61
CA GLY A 156 11.99 -26.83 -6.04
C GLY A 156 12.36 -25.59 -5.23
N ARG A 157 13.63 -25.40 -4.86
CA ARG A 157 14.09 -24.19 -4.15
C ARG A 157 14.78 -23.26 -5.14
N ARG A 158 14.25 -22.05 -5.31
CA ARG A 158 14.98 -20.96 -5.97
C ARG A 158 16.26 -20.72 -5.17
N GLN A 159 17.39 -21.22 -5.66
CA GLN A 159 18.69 -20.96 -5.06
C GLN A 159 18.99 -19.47 -5.25
N ALA A 160 19.23 -18.75 -4.15
CA ALA A 160 19.69 -17.37 -4.24
C ALA A 160 21.03 -17.35 -4.99
N ALA A 161 21.19 -16.40 -5.92
CA ALA A 161 22.42 -16.26 -6.70
C ALA A 161 23.52 -15.64 -5.83
N THR A 162 24.09 -16.45 -4.93
CA THR A 162 25.29 -16.09 -4.17
C THR A 162 26.53 -16.36 -5.03
N ASP A 163 27.52 -15.47 -4.97
CA ASP A 163 28.75 -15.55 -5.79
C ASP A 163 29.47 -16.90 -5.66
N GLU A 164 29.43 -17.53 -4.48
CA GLU A 164 30.01 -18.86 -4.23
C GLU A 164 29.37 -19.96 -5.11
N LEU A 165 28.03 -19.99 -5.20
CA LEU A 165 27.30 -20.93 -6.07
C LEU A 165 27.58 -20.65 -7.56
N MET A 166 27.79 -19.39 -7.93
CA MET A 166 28.13 -19.02 -9.31
C MET A 166 29.55 -19.47 -9.67
N LEU A 167 30.51 -19.32 -8.74
CA LEU A 167 31.88 -19.79 -8.90
C LEU A 167 31.95 -21.32 -9.04
N GLU A 168 31.18 -22.04 -8.22
CA GLU A 168 31.12 -23.51 -8.28
C GLU A 168 30.54 -24.00 -9.61
N ARG A 169 29.47 -23.35 -10.10
CA ARG A 169 28.88 -23.62 -11.42
C ARG A 169 29.85 -23.33 -12.56
N PHE A 170 30.64 -22.27 -12.46
CA PHE A 170 31.67 -21.93 -13.44
C PHE A 170 32.79 -22.99 -13.46
N ARG A 171 33.34 -23.35 -12.30
CA ARG A 171 34.35 -24.41 -12.18
C ARG A 171 33.86 -25.74 -12.73
N LYS A 172 32.60 -26.11 -12.45
CA LYS A 172 31.97 -27.32 -12.98
C LYS A 172 31.90 -27.29 -14.51
N ARG A 173 31.55 -26.14 -15.09
CA ARG A 173 31.47 -25.95 -16.55
C ARG A 173 32.84 -26.03 -17.24
N GLU A 174 33.87 -25.45 -16.63
CA GLU A 174 35.24 -25.52 -17.15
C GLU A 174 35.79 -26.95 -17.12
N ARG A 175 35.52 -27.73 -16.05
CA ARG A 175 35.87 -29.17 -16.01
C ARG A 175 35.24 -29.95 -17.16
N HIS A 176 33.97 -29.68 -17.47
CA HIS A 176 33.28 -30.32 -18.60
C HIS A 176 33.78 -29.85 -19.97
N ARG A 177 34.34 -28.64 -20.10
CA ARG A 177 34.99 -28.17 -21.34
C ARG A 177 36.33 -28.84 -21.57
N VAL A 178 37.12 -29.07 -20.53
CA VAL A 178 38.43 -29.73 -20.63
C VAL A 178 38.29 -31.18 -21.06
N MET A 179 37.25 -31.90 -20.60
CA MET A 179 36.98 -33.29 -20.98
C MET A 179 36.39 -33.48 -22.40
N ARG A 180 36.11 -32.39 -23.13
CA ARG A 180 35.54 -32.40 -24.49
C ARG A 180 36.56 -32.02 -25.58
N ARG A 181 37.85 -31.98 -25.25
CA ARG A 181 38.96 -31.81 -26.19
C ARG A 181 39.74 -33.09 -26.32
#